data_AF-A0A9D2Q064-F1
#
_entry.id   AF-A0A9D2Q064-F1
#
_cell.length_a   1.000
_cell.length_b   1.000
_cell.length_c   1.000
_cell.angle_alpha   90.00
_cell.angle_beta   90.00
_cell.angle_gamma   90.00
#
_symmetry.space_group_name_H-M   'P 1'
#
loop_
_entity.id
_entity.type
_entity.pdbx_description
1 polymer ?
#
loop_
_entity_poly.entity_id
_entity_poly.type
_entity_poly.pdbx_seq_one_letter_code
_entity_poly.pdbx_strand_id
1 'polypeptide(L)' 'MDSMAFYLLLVVALIDVVFSAWFIRQGLRARRRSSEGHPQLFLGGMMLVGSVLIIAVAFLLFSPLG' A
#
# COMPACT_ATOMS: atom_id res chain seq x y z
N MET A 1 -23.09 -11.17 -0.72
CA MET A 1 -21.80 -10.54 -0.35
C MET A 1 -21.92 -9.05 -0.57
N ASP A 2 -21.50 -8.24 0.41
CA ASP A 2 -21.56 -6.78 0.31
C ASP A 2 -20.43 -6.29 -0.62
N SER A 3 -20.72 -6.26 -1.91
CA SER A 3 -19.77 -5.85 -2.96
C SER A 3 -19.22 -4.44 -2.71
N MET A 4 -19.97 -3.58 -2.00
CA MET A 4 -19.50 -2.28 -1.55
C MET A 4 -18.30 -2.36 -0.60
N ALA A 5 -18.30 -3.28 0.37
CA ALA A 5 -17.19 -3.44 1.31
C ALA A 5 -15.91 -3.91 0.59
N PHE A 6 -16.06 -4.82 -0.40
CA PHE A 6 -14.95 -5.25 -1.24
C PHE A 6 -14.34 -4.09 -2.03
N TYR A 7 -15.16 -3.30 -2.72
CA TYR A 7 -14.68 -2.16 -3.50
C TYR A 7 -14.02 -1.09 -2.61
N LEU A 8 -14.56 -0.82 -1.42
CA LEU A 8 -13.96 0.11 -0.47
C LEU A 8 -12.57 -0.34 -0.03
N LEU A 9 -12.42 -1.62 0.35
CA LEU A 9 -11.11 -2.16 0.72
C LEU A 9 -10.11 -2.12 -0.43
N LEU A 10 -10.57 -2.37 -1.66
CA LEU A 10 -9.73 -2.29 -2.85
C LEU A 10 -9.26 -0.85 -3.12
N VAL A 11 -10.15 0.13 -2.95
CA VAL A 11 -9.82 1.56 -3.08
C VAL A 11 -8.81 1.99 -2.01
N VAL A 12 -8.99 1.55 -0.76
CA VAL A 12 -8.04 1.83 0.33
C VAL A 12 -6.66 1.23 0.01
N ALA A 13 -6.62 -0.04 -0.42
CA ALA A 13 -5.36 -0.66 -0.82
C ALA A 13 -4.68 0.07 -1.99
N LEU A 14 -5.46 0.55 -2.97
CA LEU A 14 -4.93 1.32 -4.09
C LEU A 14 -4.29 2.64 -3.62
N ILE A 15 -4.94 3.34 -2.69
CA ILE A 15 -4.42 4.56 -2.08
C ILE A 15 -3.09 4.28 -1.38
N ASP A 16 -3.01 3.20 -0.60
CA ASP A 16 -1.77 2.80 0.08
C ASP A 16 -0.64 2.49 -0.91
N VAL A 17 -0.94 1.86 -2.05
CA VAL A 17 0.06 1.62 -3.12
C VAL A 17 0.57 2.94 -3.70
N VAL A 18 -0.32 3.91 -3.95
CA VAL A 18 0.07 5.22 -4.48
C VAL A 18 0.97 5.96 -3.49
N PHE A 19 0.60 5.98 -2.20
CA PHE A 19 1.43 6.59 -1.16
C PHE A 19 2.75 5.86 -0.98
N SER A 20 2.74 4.54 -0.96
CA SER A 20 3.95 3.70 -0.91
C SER A 20 4.90 4.06 -2.04
N ALA A 21 4.42 4.11 -3.28
CA ALA A 21 5.22 4.47 -4.45
C ALA A 21 5.79 5.89 -4.34
N TRP A 22 5.00 6.84 -3.82
CA TRP A 22 5.46 8.21 -3.58
C TRP A 22 6.56 8.28 -2.53
N PHE A 23 6.39 7.60 -1.38
CA PHE A 23 7.41 7.53 -0.32
C PHE A 23 8.69 6.83 -0.78
N ILE A 24 8.57 5.73 -1.54
CA ILE A 24 9.72 5.05 -2.13
C ILE A 24 10.45 6.01 -3.09
N ARG A 25 9.72 6.74 -3.94
CA ARG A 25 10.30 7.71 -4.87
C ARG A 25 11.00 8.86 -4.15
N GLN A 26 10.43 9.36 -3.06
CA GLN A 26 11.07 10.37 -2.22
C GLN A 26 12.31 9.82 -1.53
N GLY A 27 12.21 8.65 -0.92
CA GLY A 27 13.32 7.98 -0.25
C GLY A 27 14.49 7.68 -1.18
N LEU A 28 14.23 7.25 -2.43
CA LEU A 28 15.26 7.07 -3.46
C LEU A 28 15.95 8.39 -3.85
N ARG A 29 15.19 9.49 -3.97
CA ARG A 29 15.74 10.83 -4.27
C ARG A 29 16.54 11.38 -3.10
N ALA A 30 16.07 11.19 -1.86
CA ALA A 30 16.70 11.64 -0.64
C ALA A 30 17.96 10.82 -0.31
N ARG A 31 17.99 9.51 -0.59
CA ARG A 31 19.16 8.64 -0.36
C ARG A 31 20.39 9.05 -1.16
N ARG A 32 20.21 9.79 -2.27
CA ARG A 32 21.32 10.39 -3.03
C ARG A 32 21.90 11.65 -2.39
N ARG A 33 21.21 12.27 -1.43
CA ARG A 33 21.58 13.58 -0.83
C ARG A 33 21.67 13.60 0.70
N SER A 34 21.06 12.64 1.42
CA SER A 34 20.95 12.65 2.88
C SER A 34 20.65 11.25 3.45
N SER A 35 21.01 11.03 4.72
CA SER A 35 20.67 9.82 5.50
C SER A 35 19.16 9.65 5.74
N GLU A 36 18.37 10.71 5.52
CA GLU A 36 16.92 10.73 5.63
C GLU A 36 16.19 9.89 4.57
N GLY A 37 16.89 9.45 3.51
CA GLY A 37 16.28 8.58 2.49
C GLY A 37 15.96 7.16 2.97
N HIS A 38 16.67 6.67 4.00
CA HIS A 38 16.45 5.33 4.57
C HIS A 38 15.09 5.17 5.27
N PRO A 39 14.68 6.06 6.20
CA PRO A 39 13.38 5.94 6.85
C PRO A 39 12.20 6.09 5.88
N GLN A 40 12.31 6.91 4.84
CA GLN A 40 11.25 7.08 3.84
C GLN A 40 11.07 5.83 2.96
N LEU A 41 12.16 5.16 2.61
CA LEU A 41 12.12 3.87 1.91
C LEU A 41 11.49 2.78 2.77
N PHE A 42 11.80 2.76 4.06
CA PHE A 42 11.25 1.79 5.01
C PHE A 42 9.75 1.99 5.20
N LEU A 43 9.31 3.25 5.37
CA LEU A 43 7.90 3.59 5.48
C LEU A 43 7.12 3.18 4.23
N GLY A 44 7.63 3.54 3.04
CA GLY A 44 7.00 3.15 1.78
C GLY A 44 6.93 1.63 1.60
N GLY A 45 7.98 0.91 2.01
CA GLY A 45 7.99 -0.56 2.00
C GLY A 45 6.94 -1.18 2.93
N MET A 46 6.79 -0.66 4.16
CA MET A 46 5.77 -1.12 5.10
C MET A 46 4.35 -0.86 4.59
N MET A 47 4.10 0.30 3.98
CA MET A 47 2.80 0.61 3.37
C MET A 47 2.47 -0.35 2.21
N LEU A 48 3.48 -0.76 1.44
CA LEU A 48 3.30 -1.75 0.37
C LEU A 48 2.86 -3.11 0.93
N VAL A 49 3.53 -3.58 1.99
CA VAL A 49 3.14 -4.82 2.69
C VAL A 49 1.72 -4.72 3.25
N GLY A 50 1.38 -3.58 3.86
CA GLY A 50 0.02 -3.30 4.36
C GLY A 50 -1.03 -3.39 3.26
N SER A 51 -0.77 -2.77 2.11
CA SER A 51 -1.69 -2.81 0.95
C SER A 51 -1.93 -4.23 0.44
N VAL A 52 -0.89 -5.06 0.38
CA VAL A 52 -1.02 -6.47 -0.04
C VAL A 52 -1.87 -7.26 0.96
N LEU A 53 -1.71 -7.00 2.26
CA LEU A 53 -2.49 -7.65 3.30
C LEU A 53 -3.98 -7.25 3.20
N ILE A 54 -4.26 -5.96 2.97
CA ILE A 54 -5.64 -5.46 2.78
C ILE A 54 -6.29 -6.13 1.57
N ILE A 55 -5.57 -6.25 0.45
CA ILE A 55 -6.07 -6.96 -0.74
C ILE A 55 -6.38 -8.42 -0.41
N ALA A 56 -5.46 -9.12 0.24
CA ALA A 56 -5.66 -10.52 0.62
C ALA A 56 -6.88 -10.70 1.53
N VAL A 57 -7.06 -9.83 2.53
CA VAL A 57 -8.22 -9.83 3.42
C VAL A 57 -9.51 -9.49 2.68
N ALA A 58 -9.49 -8.52 1.75
CA ALA A 58 -10.64 -8.17 0.93
C ALA A 58 -11.11 -9.36 0.09
N PHE A 59 -10.17 -10.08 -0.55
CA PHE A 59 -10.49 -11.30 -1.27
C PHE A 59 -10.92 -12.44 -0.34
N LEU A 60 -10.29 -12.64 0.83
CA LEU A 60 -10.67 -13.72 1.74
C LEU A 60 -12.10 -13.53 2.29
N LEU A 61 -12.43 -12.32 2.73
CA LEU A 61 -13.70 -12.01 3.39
C LEU A 61 -14.82 -11.65 2.42
N PHE A 62 -14.46 -11.08 1.27
CA PHE A 62 -15.42 -10.54 0.30
C PHE A 62 -15.11 -10.96 -1.14
N SER A 63 -14.52 -12.15 -1.36
CA SER A 63 -14.27 -12.72 -2.71
C SER A 63 -15.51 -12.70 -3.62
N PRO A 64 -15.53 -11.94 -4.72
CA PRO A 64 -16.65 -11.97 -5.67
C PRO A 64 -16.80 -13.31 -6.42
N LEU A 65 -15.91 -14.29 -6.16
CA LEU A 65 -15.90 -15.64 -6.76
C LEU A 65 -16.58 -16.70 -5.87
N GLY A 66 -17.17 -16.31 -4.73
CA GLY A 66 -17.89 -17.18 -3.80
C GLY A 66 -19.40 -17.24 -4.05
#